data_AF-A0A1Y3BH79-F1
#
_entry.id   AF-A0A1Y3BH79-F1
#
_cell.length_a   1.000
_cell.length_b   1.000
_cell.length_c   1.000
_cell.angle_alpha   90.00
_cell.angle_beta   90.00
_cell.angle_gamma   90.00
#
_symmetry.space_group_name_H-M   'P 1'
#
loop_
_entity.id
_entity.type
_entity.pdbx_description
1 polymer ?
#
loop_
_entity_poly.entity_id
_entity_poly.type
_entity_poly.pdbx_seq_one_letter_code
_entity_poly.pdbx_strand_id
1 'polypeptide(L)'
;MRHGDRTPTNFYPNDPFKNVEKYWPEGIGQLNDRGRLRIRFAGEYYRKIYDKFLRNTNGWPQKCLSSPVNRAQETAMIFMESFLDDT
;
A
#
# COMPACT_ATOMS: atom_id res chain seq x y z
N MET A 1 -5.27 7.23 -4.21
CA MET A 1 -4.53 6.07 -4.76
C MET A 1 -5.35 4.81 -4.52
N ARG A 2 -5.29 3.80 -5.39
CA ARG A 2 -5.81 2.47 -5.05
C ARG A 2 -4.87 1.82 -4.02
N HIS A 3 -5.39 0.88 -3.23
CA HIS A 3 -4.53 0.00 -2.44
C HIS A 3 -3.50 -0.73 -3.35
N GLY A 4 -2.38 -1.16 -2.78
CA GLY A 4 -1.40 -1.99 -3.51
C GLY A 4 -1.94 -3.37 -3.87
N ASP A 5 -1.10 -4.19 -4.51
CA ASP A 5 -1.48 -5.54 -4.94
C ASP A 5 -1.95 -6.38 -3.76
N ARG A 6 -3.10 -7.05 -3.93
CA ARG A 6 -3.76 -7.83 -2.88
C ARG A 6 -3.99 -9.26 -3.34
N THR A 7 -4.22 -10.13 -2.38
CA THR A 7 -4.74 -11.49 -2.64
C THR A 7 -6.18 -11.44 -3.16
N PRO A 8 -6.68 -12.53 -3.79
CA PRO A 8 -8.08 -12.64 -4.20
C PRO A 8 -9.04 -12.40 -3.04
N THR A 9 -10.26 -11.95 -3.33
CA THR A 9 -11.31 -11.71 -2.31
C THR A 9 -12.31 -12.85 -2.18
N ASN A 10 -12.38 -13.70 -3.20
CA ASN A 10 -13.22 -14.88 -3.28
C ASN A 10 -12.65 -15.80 -4.36
N PHE A 11 -13.11 -17.05 -4.37
CA PHE A 11 -12.77 -18.05 -5.36
C PHE A 11 -14.04 -18.55 -6.03
N TYR A 12 -13.93 -18.97 -7.29
CA TYR A 12 -15.00 -19.72 -7.94
C TYR A 12 -14.98 -21.18 -7.46
N PRO A 13 -16.07 -21.95 -7.59
CA PRO A 13 -16.23 -23.26 -6.92
C PRO A 13 -15.07 -24.25 -7.12
N ASN A 14 -14.48 -24.27 -8.32
CA ASN A 14 -13.44 -25.22 -8.72
C ASN A 14 -12.07 -24.55 -8.92
N ASP A 15 -11.81 -23.45 -8.22
CA ASP A 15 -10.52 -22.75 -8.32
C ASP A 15 -9.37 -23.63 -7.76
N PRO A 16 -8.33 -23.94 -8.56
CA PRO A 16 -7.19 -24.74 -8.10
C PRO A 16 -6.34 -24.03 -7.03
N PHE A 17 -6.48 -22.70 -6.88
CA PHE A 17 -5.76 -21.87 -5.92
C PHE A 17 -6.60 -21.48 -4.69
N LYS A 18 -7.74 -22.15 -4.46
CA LYS A 18 -8.62 -21.87 -3.31
C LYS A 18 -8.04 -22.23 -1.94
N ASN A 19 -6.98 -23.03 -1.88
CA ASN A 19 -6.30 -23.34 -0.62
C ASN A 19 -5.52 -22.11 -0.12
N VAL A 20 -6.16 -21.32 0.74
CA VAL A 20 -5.64 -20.04 1.25
C VAL A 20 -4.31 -20.21 1.97
N GLU A 21 -4.22 -21.16 2.90
CA GLU A 21 -3.00 -21.38 3.68
C GLU A 21 -1.79 -21.74 2.81
N LYS A 22 -2.04 -22.44 1.69
CA LYS A 22 -0.98 -22.85 0.75
C LYS A 22 -0.56 -21.74 -0.21
N TYR A 23 -1.51 -20.98 -0.74
CA TYR A 23 -1.26 -20.06 -1.87
C TYR A 23 -1.31 -18.58 -1.51
N TRP A 24 -1.97 -18.23 -0.40
CA TRP A 24 -2.25 -16.85 0.02
C TRP A 24 -2.00 -16.71 1.53
N PRO A 25 -0.74 -16.83 1.98
CA PRO A 25 -0.39 -16.82 3.41
C PRO A 25 -0.81 -15.52 4.12
N GLU A 26 -0.96 -14.41 3.38
CA GLU A 26 -1.46 -13.14 3.90
C GLU A 26 -2.97 -13.15 4.19
N GLY A 27 -3.69 -14.19 3.74
CA GLY A 27 -5.15 -14.30 3.82
C GLY A 27 -5.87 -13.61 2.66
N ILE A 28 -7.18 -13.82 2.57
CA ILE A 28 -8.04 -13.32 1.47
C ILE A 28 -8.25 -11.80 1.56
N GLY A 29 -8.14 -11.13 0.42
CA GLY A 29 -8.39 -9.69 0.26
C GLY A 29 -7.40 -8.78 0.96
N GLN A 30 -6.30 -9.33 1.49
CA GLN A 30 -5.24 -8.62 2.18
C GLN A 30 -4.15 -8.16 1.20
N LEU A 31 -3.41 -7.13 1.59
CA LEU A 31 -2.26 -6.67 0.84
C LEU A 31 -1.18 -7.76 0.84
N ASN A 32 -0.60 -8.05 -0.32
CA ASN A 32 0.50 -9.01 -0.43
C ASN A 32 1.86 -8.30 -0.42
N ASP A 33 2.94 -9.06 -0.24
CA ASP A 33 4.28 -8.48 -0.10
C ASP A 33 4.74 -7.67 -1.32
N ARG A 34 4.36 -8.13 -2.52
CA ARG A 34 4.63 -7.38 -3.76
C ARG A 34 3.89 -6.04 -3.76
N GLY A 35 2.65 -6.02 -3.28
CA GLY A 35 1.84 -4.83 -3.12
C GLY A 35 2.47 -3.84 -2.15
N ARG A 36 2.92 -4.31 -0.98
CA ARG A 36 3.66 -3.49 0.01
C ARG A 36 4.89 -2.84 -0.63
N LEU A 37 5.70 -3.64 -1.32
CA LEU A 37 6.93 -3.17 -1.96
C LEU A 37 6.65 -2.12 -3.04
N ARG A 38 5.63 -2.34 -3.88
CA ARG A 38 5.23 -1.36 -4.91
C ARG A 38 4.79 -0.03 -4.32
N ILE A 39 4.05 -0.06 -3.21
CA ILE A 39 3.59 1.16 -2.54
C ILE A 39 4.76 1.90 -1.90
N ARG A 40 5.72 1.19 -1.29
CA ARG A 40 6.95 1.79 -0.77
C ARG A 40 7.74 2.50 -1.87
N PHE A 41 7.97 1.83 -3.01
CA PHE A 41 8.63 2.47 -4.15
C PHE A 41 7.85 3.67 -4.69
N ALA A 42 6.52 3.61 -4.68
CA ALA A 42 5.72 4.76 -5.07
C ALA A 42 5.95 5.93 -4.12
N GLY A 43 5.92 5.74 -2.80
CA GLY A 43 6.17 6.81 -1.84
C GLY A 43 7.55 7.45 -2.01
N GLU A 44 8.61 6.64 -2.13
CA GLU A 44 9.98 7.11 -2.42
C GLU A 44 10.05 7.90 -3.75
N TYR A 45 9.38 7.43 -4.78
CA TYR A 45 9.34 8.09 -6.08
C TYR A 45 8.62 9.44 -6.01
N TYR A 46 7.47 9.49 -5.33
CA TYR A 46 6.73 10.74 -5.13
C TYR A 46 7.48 11.72 -4.23
N ARG A 47 8.23 11.23 -3.23
CA ARG A 47 9.11 12.09 -2.41
C ARG A 47 10.12 12.81 -3.30
N LYS A 48 10.77 12.11 -4.23
CA LYS A 48 11.71 12.74 -5.19
C LYS A 48 11.05 13.79 -6.07
N ILE A 49 9.81 13.54 -6.53
CA ILE A 49 9.06 14.51 -7.35
C ILE A 49 8.71 15.77 -6.55
N TYR A 50 8.30 15.61 -5.30
CA TYR A 50 7.79 16.71 -4.46
C TYR A 50 8.80 17.29 -3.49
N ASP A 51 10.06 16.83 -3.48
CA ASP A 51 11.09 17.21 -2.50
C ASP A 51 11.21 18.75 -2.35
N LYS A 52 11.32 19.48 -3.46
CA LYS A 52 11.39 20.96 -3.43
C LYS A 52 10.13 21.60 -2.83
N PHE A 53 8.95 21.07 -3.12
CA PHE A 53 7.69 21.59 -2.58
C PHE A 53 7.56 21.31 -1.07
N LEU A 54 7.95 20.11 -0.64
CA LEU A 54 7.89 19.69 0.76
C LEU A 54 8.86 20.49 1.66
N ARG A 55 10.10 20.72 1.18
CA ARG A 55 11.09 21.55 1.90
C ARG A 55 10.61 22.99 2.10
N ASN A 56 9.91 23.55 1.11
CA ASN A 56 9.41 24.92 1.17
C ASN A 56 8.19 25.10 2.08
N THR A 57 7.47 24.02 2.40
CA THR A 57 6.24 24.07 3.19
C THR A 57 6.45 23.73 4.67
N ASN A 58 7.70 23.53 5.12
CA ASN A 58 8.06 23.15 6.49
C ASN A 58 7.17 22.02 7.05
N GLY A 59 6.74 21.07 6.21
CA GLY A 59 5.90 19.94 6.63
C GLY A 59 4.46 20.29 7.05
N TRP A 60 3.90 21.44 6.65
CA TRP A 60 2.49 21.80 6.91
C TRP A 60 1.51 20.75 6.36
N PRO A 61 0.33 20.58 7.00
CA PRO A 61 -0.12 19.26 7.43
C PRO A 61 -0.47 18.32 6.28
N GLN A 62 0.20 17.18 6.26
CA GLN A 62 -0.08 16.09 5.34
C GLN A 62 -1.26 15.25 5.86
N LYS A 63 -2.46 15.52 5.33
CA LYS A 63 -3.64 14.69 5.61
C LYS A 63 -3.64 13.49 4.67
N CYS A 64 -3.60 12.29 5.24
CA CYS A 64 -3.81 11.05 4.51
C CYS A 64 -5.14 10.42 4.95
N LEU A 65 -6.06 10.23 4.00
CA LEU A 65 -7.35 9.61 4.23
C LEU A 65 -7.41 8.26 3.53
N SER A 66 -7.93 7.25 4.22
CA SER A 66 -8.10 5.90 3.69
C SER A 66 -9.54 5.43 3.90
N SER A 67 -9.97 4.46 3.08
CA SER A 67 -11.18 3.70 3.38
C SER A 67 -10.91 2.74 4.55
N PRO A 68 -11.94 2.30 5.30
CA PRO A 68 -11.75 1.53 6.54
C PRO A 68 -11.28 0.08 6.31
N VAL A 69 -10.92 -0.29 5.09
CA VAL A 69 -10.50 -1.66 4.77
C VAL A 69 -9.00 -1.80 5.02
N ASN A 70 -8.57 -2.85 5.72
CA ASN A 70 -7.18 -3.08 6.14
C ASN A 70 -6.16 -2.80 5.04
N ARG A 71 -6.32 -3.38 3.85
CA ARG A 71 -5.40 -3.17 2.71
C ARG A 71 -5.24 -1.70 2.29
N ALA A 72 -6.28 -0.88 2.46
CA ALA A 72 -6.27 0.54 2.11
C ALA A 72 -5.58 1.36 3.20
N GLN A 73 -5.86 1.04 4.48
CA GLN A 73 -5.17 1.63 5.63
C GLN A 73 -3.67 1.31 5.59
N GLU A 74 -3.31 0.05 5.37
CA GLU A 74 -1.93 -0.41 5.24
C GLU A 74 -1.20 0.25 4.07
N THR A 75 -1.85 0.35 2.91
CA THR A 75 -1.30 1.09 1.77
C THR A 75 -1.03 2.55 2.12
N ALA A 76 -1.99 3.22 2.78
CA ALA A 76 -1.83 4.61 3.18
C ALA A 76 -0.66 4.78 4.15
N MET A 77 -0.52 3.90 5.14
CA MET A 77 0.59 3.94 6.09
C MET A 77 1.95 3.75 5.41
N ILE A 78 2.12 2.70 4.60
CA ILE A 78 3.39 2.42 3.90
C ILE A 78 3.76 3.56 2.95
N PHE A 79 2.77 4.10 2.24
CA PHE A 79 3.00 5.22 1.34
C PHE A 79 3.49 6.44 2.12
N MET A 80 2.81 6.82 3.20
CA MET A 80 3.17 8.00 3.98
C MET A 80 4.53 7.82 4.65
N GLU A 81 4.83 6.63 5.18
CA GLU A 81 6.14 6.30 5.75
C GLU A 81 7.26 6.55 4.74
N SER A 82 7.16 5.93 3.56
CA SER A 82 8.17 6.07 2.49
C SER A 82 8.20 7.45 1.81
N PHE A 83 7.07 8.16 1.79
CA PHE A 83 6.99 9.52 1.24
C PHE A 83 7.58 10.57 2.19
N LEU A 84 7.42 10.38 3.49
CA LEU A 84 7.90 11.29 4.52
C LEU A 84 9.33 11.02 4.94
N ASP A 85 9.89 9.85 4.61
CA ASP A 85 11.25 9.51 4.99
C ASP A 85 12.26 10.55 4.45
N ASP A 86 13.04 11.12 5.37
CA ASP A 86 14.06 12.13 5.10
C ASP A 86 15.38 11.42 4.74
N THR A 87 15.38 10.75 3.58
CA THR A 87 16.61 10.20 2.98
C THR A 87 17.36 11.23 2.17
#